data_AF-A0A379LM38-F1
#
_entry.id   AF-A0A379LM38-F1
#
_cell.length_a   1.000
_cell.length_b   1.000
_cell.length_c   1.000
_cell.angle_alpha   90.00
_cell.angle_beta   90.00
_cell.angle_gamma   90.00
#
_symmetry.space_group_name_H-M   'P 1'
#
loop_
_entity.id
_entity.type
_entity.pdbx_description
1 polymer ?
#
loop_
_entity_poly.entity_id
_entity_poly.type
_entity_poly.pdbx_seq_one_letter_code
_entity_poly.pdbx_strand_id
1 'polypeptide(L)'
;MKLISKISGLGLTVMFLSLTGCATQQGLESSTQNKASTISSSQSKDKAGYKNKANPTAVQPQKKTFFFSPDEIKDISSAFKSGSCDLSNLSRQSQKYGLEDTWVNLYDRTPKPLSELNKQEKCFLAQSNELYAYSDEFYDESSESLNETWYKGNIPSNAKVATMRYLTPVALIPKCNPDLGRPVIIDYEKDEQGKVVRTILVNEDFDFSCVN
;
A
#
# COMPACT_ATOMS: atom_id res chain seq x y z
N MET A 1 47.99 -12.81 -21.33
CA MET A 1 48.30 -11.46 -20.80
C MET A 1 47.47 -11.22 -19.55
N LYS A 2 48.13 -10.82 -18.45
CA LYS A 2 47.54 -10.38 -17.17
C LYS A 2 47.30 -8.86 -17.21
N LEU A 3 46.25 -8.39 -16.54
CA LEU A 3 46.04 -7.08 -15.86
C LEU A 3 44.54 -7.06 -15.49
N ILE A 4 44.02 -7.25 -14.26
CA ILE A 4 44.27 -6.77 -12.88
C ILE A 4 44.22 -5.24 -12.71
N SER A 5 43.26 -4.84 -11.86
CA SER A 5 43.14 -3.61 -11.03
C SER A 5 42.49 -2.38 -11.68
N LYS A 6 41.61 -1.59 -11.03
CA LYS A 6 41.43 -1.32 -9.59
C LYS A 6 39.97 -1.01 -9.18
N ILE A 7 39.72 -1.26 -7.90
CA ILE A 7 38.62 -0.84 -7.02
C ILE A 7 38.70 0.66 -6.68
N SER A 8 37.55 1.31 -6.54
CA SER A 8 37.24 2.37 -5.56
C SER A 8 35.70 2.51 -5.58
N GLY A 9 34.89 2.33 -4.52
CA GLY A 9 35.08 2.71 -3.12
C GLY A 9 34.48 4.10 -2.91
N LEU A 10 33.48 4.22 -2.01
CA LEU A 10 32.63 5.38 -1.61
C LEU A 10 31.21 5.32 -2.22
N GLY A 11 30.11 5.36 -1.49
CA GLY A 11 29.87 5.51 -0.06
C GLY A 11 28.35 5.42 0.16
N LEU A 12 27.94 4.47 0.99
CA LEU A 12 26.56 4.26 1.41
C LEU A 12 26.16 5.42 2.33
N THR A 13 25.14 6.21 1.97
CA THR A 13 24.52 7.14 2.94
C THR A 13 23.01 7.03 2.84
N VAL A 14 22.45 6.33 3.82
CA VAL A 14 21.02 6.27 4.11
C VAL A 14 20.68 7.55 4.88
N MET A 15 19.79 8.39 4.37
CA MET A 15 19.17 9.44 5.18
C MET A 15 17.83 8.91 5.71
N PHE A 16 17.83 8.58 7.01
CA PHE A 16 16.62 8.48 7.81
C PHE A 16 16.19 9.90 8.21
N LEU A 17 15.01 10.34 7.76
CA LEU A 17 14.32 11.49 8.33
C LEU A 17 13.42 11.00 9.47
N SER A 18 13.92 11.12 10.70
CA SER A 18 13.14 10.97 11.93
C SER A 18 12.40 12.28 12.23
N LEU A 19 11.07 12.29 12.05
CA LEU A 19 10.23 13.30 12.67
C LEU A 19 10.11 12.99 14.17
N THR A 20 10.83 13.74 15.00
CA THR A 20 10.53 13.87 16.43
C THR A 20 9.86 15.23 16.64
N GLY A 21 8.54 15.21 16.83
CA GLY A 21 7.79 16.36 17.30
C GLY A 21 8.08 16.61 18.78
N CYS A 22 8.49 17.83 19.09
CA CYS A 22 8.80 18.31 20.44
C CYS A 22 7.59 18.28 21.37
N ALA A 23 7.79 17.70 22.56
CA ALA A 23 6.94 17.89 23.72
C ALA A 23 7.34 19.19 24.44
N THR A 24 6.39 20.10 24.64
CA THR A 24 6.48 21.18 25.63
C THR A 24 5.63 20.82 26.83
N GLN A 25 6.27 20.44 27.94
CA GLN A 25 5.68 20.54 29.27
C GLN A 25 6.66 21.31 30.14
N GLN A 26 6.25 22.55 30.46
CA GLN A 26 6.95 23.44 31.37
C GLN A 26 6.91 22.86 32.79
N GLY A 27 8.08 22.84 33.44
CA GLY A 27 8.22 22.59 34.86
C GLY A 27 8.65 23.86 35.59
N LEU A 28 7.98 24.13 36.70
CA LEU A 28 8.36 24.92 37.88
C LEU A 28 7.27 24.53 38.92
N GLU A 29 7.54 24.10 40.15
CA GLU A 29 8.40 24.71 41.16
C GLU A 29 9.03 23.68 42.11
N SER A 30 10.00 24.17 42.87
CA SER A 30 10.97 23.52 43.74
C SER A 30 10.54 23.32 45.21
N SER A 31 11.39 22.58 45.93
CA SER A 31 11.62 22.51 47.40
C SER A 31 10.78 21.46 48.16
N THR A 32 11.31 20.64 49.09
CA THR A 32 12.31 20.91 50.13
C THR A 32 12.90 19.61 50.75
N GLN A 33 14.21 19.64 51.03
CA GLN A 33 15.00 19.11 52.19
C GLN A 33 14.78 17.74 52.89
N ASN A 34 15.96 17.15 53.23
CA ASN A 34 16.34 16.23 54.33
C ASN A 34 15.91 14.75 54.18
N LYS A 35 16.72 13.71 54.44
CA LYS A 35 17.69 13.50 55.52
C LYS A 35 18.57 12.26 55.21
N ALA A 36 19.80 12.26 55.71
CA ALA A 36 20.87 11.28 55.48
C ALA A 36 20.78 9.96 56.29
N SER A 37 21.69 9.02 55.93
CA SER A 37 22.40 8.01 56.76
C SER A 37 21.81 6.57 56.76
N THR A 38 22.51 5.43 56.81
CA THR A 38 23.93 5.01 56.74
C THR A 38 23.96 3.45 56.89
N ILE A 39 24.83 2.76 56.12
CA ILE A 39 25.49 1.43 56.34
C ILE A 39 24.65 0.14 56.57
N SER A 40 24.87 -0.90 55.74
CA SER A 40 25.65 -2.11 56.15
C SER A 40 25.63 -3.21 55.08
N SER A 41 26.82 -3.69 54.74
CA SER A 41 27.11 -4.89 53.95
C SER A 41 26.96 -6.17 54.77
N SER A 42 26.39 -7.22 54.18
CA SER A 42 26.67 -8.60 54.59
C SER A 42 26.40 -9.56 53.45
N GLN A 43 27.45 -10.30 53.08
CA GLN A 43 27.45 -11.36 52.09
C GLN A 43 26.73 -12.62 52.60
N SER A 44 26.16 -13.34 51.63
CA SER A 44 26.28 -14.79 51.41
C SER A 44 25.02 -15.66 51.55
N LYS A 45 24.92 -16.53 50.52
CA LYS A 45 24.29 -17.85 50.41
C LYS A 45 22.87 -17.98 49.86
N ASP A 46 22.90 -18.53 48.64
CA ASP A 46 22.15 -19.69 48.15
C ASP A 46 20.73 -19.53 47.58
N LYS A 47 20.66 -19.95 46.29
CA LYS A 47 19.59 -20.68 45.59
C LYS A 47 18.14 -20.21 45.81
N ALA A 48 17.57 -19.63 44.75
CA ALA A 48 16.47 -20.22 43.96
C ALA A 48 15.73 -19.15 43.15
N GLY A 49 15.42 -19.46 41.89
CA GLY A 49 14.32 -18.85 41.15
C GLY A 49 14.67 -17.54 40.42
N TYR A 50 15.37 -17.64 39.29
CA TYR A 50 15.23 -16.64 38.23
C TYR A 50 13.77 -16.64 37.76
N LYS A 51 12.93 -15.79 38.37
CA LYS A 51 11.71 -15.31 37.71
C LYS A 51 12.18 -14.43 36.55
N ASN A 52 12.30 -15.03 35.37
CA ASN A 52 12.25 -14.28 34.13
C ASN A 52 10.94 -13.50 34.15
N LYS A 53 11.01 -12.22 34.49
CA LYS A 53 9.98 -11.26 34.11
C LYS A 53 9.97 -11.29 32.59
N ALA A 54 9.03 -12.05 32.02
CA ALA A 54 8.64 -11.85 30.65
C ALA A 54 8.30 -10.36 30.53
N ASN A 55 9.13 -9.61 29.80
CA ASN A 55 8.65 -8.38 29.20
C ASN A 55 7.35 -8.76 28.50
N PRO A 56 6.22 -8.10 28.77
CA PRO A 56 5.07 -8.25 27.90
C PRO A 56 5.57 -7.80 26.53
N THR A 57 5.79 -8.76 25.64
CA THR A 57 5.95 -8.53 24.22
C THR A 57 4.81 -7.59 23.88
N ALA A 58 5.12 -6.37 23.45
CA ALA A 58 4.11 -5.46 22.97
C ALA A 58 3.38 -6.22 21.86
N VAL A 59 2.17 -6.70 22.17
CA VAL A 59 1.30 -7.34 21.19
C VAL A 59 1.04 -6.21 20.20
N GLN A 60 1.75 -6.24 19.07
CA GLN A 60 1.40 -5.36 17.97
C GLN A 60 -0.08 -5.60 17.70
N PRO A 61 -0.93 -4.55 17.67
CA PRO A 61 -2.32 -4.73 17.35
C PRO A 61 -2.39 -5.47 16.02
N GLN A 62 -3.00 -6.67 16.02
CA GLN A 62 -3.22 -7.43 14.80
C GLN A 62 -4.05 -6.53 13.89
N LYS A 63 -3.44 -6.05 12.79
CA LYS A 63 -4.15 -5.28 11.78
C LYS A 63 -5.34 -6.13 11.33
N LYS A 64 -6.54 -5.64 11.58
CA LYS A 64 -7.75 -6.34 11.15
C LYS A 64 -7.84 -6.19 9.64
N THR A 65 -7.53 -7.25 8.90
CA THR A 65 -7.75 -7.29 7.46
C THR A 65 -9.24 -7.47 7.18
N PHE A 66 -9.78 -6.60 6.32
CA PHE A 66 -11.12 -6.74 5.76
C PHE A 66 -11.02 -7.21 4.32
N PHE A 67 -11.88 -8.15 3.96
CA PHE A 67 -11.89 -8.72 2.62
C PHE A 67 -13.09 -8.23 1.82
N PHE A 68 -12.92 -8.10 0.51
CA PHE A 68 -14.01 -7.85 -0.42
C PHE A 68 -14.89 -9.10 -0.55
N SER A 69 -16.20 -8.90 -0.50
CA SER A 69 -17.18 -9.93 -0.85
C SER A 69 -17.25 -10.13 -2.37
N PRO A 70 -17.67 -11.31 -2.86
CA PRO A 70 -17.87 -11.55 -4.29
C PRO A 70 -18.78 -10.53 -4.99
N ASP A 71 -19.81 -10.06 -4.29
CA ASP A 71 -20.73 -9.04 -4.82
C ASP A 71 -20.06 -7.67 -4.96
N GLU A 72 -19.19 -7.30 -4.01
CA GLU A 72 -18.39 -6.07 -4.12
C GLU A 72 -17.40 -6.16 -5.28
N ILE A 73 -16.71 -7.30 -5.44
CA ILE A 73 -15.79 -7.52 -6.57
C ILE A 73 -16.53 -7.38 -7.90
N LYS A 74 -17.70 -8.00 -8.03
CA LYS A 74 -18.54 -7.93 -9.23
C LYS A 74 -19.03 -6.52 -9.50
N ASP A 75 -19.52 -5.83 -8.47
CA ASP A 75 -19.99 -4.46 -8.58
C ASP A 75 -18.87 -3.51 -8.99
N ILE A 76 -17.71 -3.58 -8.33
CA ILE A 76 -16.51 -2.78 -8.63
C ILE A 76 -16.03 -3.04 -10.06
N SER A 77 -15.97 -4.30 -10.48
CA SER A 77 -15.56 -4.67 -11.84
C SER A 77 -16.50 -4.12 -12.92
N SER A 78 -17.78 -3.87 -12.61
CA SER A 78 -18.76 -3.38 -13.58
C SER A 78 -18.57 -1.91 -14.00
N ALA A 79 -17.69 -1.16 -13.32
CA ALA A 79 -17.33 0.18 -13.76
C ALA A 79 -16.48 0.20 -15.04
N PHE A 80 -15.77 -0.90 -15.32
CA PHE A 80 -14.79 -0.95 -16.39
C PHE A 80 -15.29 -1.78 -17.55
N LYS A 81 -15.32 -1.18 -18.75
CA LYS A 81 -15.88 -1.81 -19.95
C LYS A 81 -14.99 -1.56 -21.16
N SER A 82 -14.64 -2.65 -21.84
CA SER A 82 -13.90 -2.59 -23.11
C SER A 82 -14.60 -1.71 -24.14
N GLY A 83 -13.83 -0.86 -24.83
CA GLY A 83 -14.33 0.08 -25.84
C GLY A 83 -15.14 1.27 -25.30
N SER A 84 -15.25 1.44 -23.98
CA SER A 84 -15.96 2.57 -23.37
C SER A 84 -15.05 3.78 -23.15
N CYS A 85 -15.63 4.98 -23.15
CA CYS A 85 -15.02 6.17 -22.55
C CYS A 85 -15.97 6.82 -21.51
N ASP A 86 -17.06 6.12 -21.18
CA ASP A 86 -18.06 6.58 -20.23
C ASP A 86 -17.65 6.22 -18.80
N LEU A 87 -17.61 7.23 -17.92
CA LEU A 87 -17.30 7.12 -16.50
C LEU A 87 -18.55 7.13 -15.61
N SER A 88 -19.76 7.03 -16.19
CA SER A 88 -21.02 7.06 -15.44
C SER A 88 -21.13 5.94 -14.39
N ASN A 89 -20.68 4.73 -14.71
CA ASN A 89 -20.65 3.61 -13.76
C ASN A 89 -19.61 3.83 -12.65
N LEU A 90 -18.45 4.40 -12.99
CA LEU A 90 -17.43 4.77 -12.00
C LEU A 90 -17.98 5.82 -11.01
N SER A 91 -18.68 6.83 -11.53
CA SER A 91 -19.34 7.87 -10.72
C SER A 91 -20.44 7.27 -9.83
N ARG A 92 -21.21 6.30 -10.34
CA ARG A 92 -22.21 5.57 -9.56
C ARG A 92 -21.59 4.78 -8.41
N GLN A 93 -20.43 4.15 -8.64
CA GLN A 93 -19.68 3.48 -7.58
C GLN A 93 -19.18 4.48 -6.54
N SER A 94 -18.70 5.64 -6.97
CA SER A 94 -18.26 6.69 -6.05
C SER A 94 -19.38 7.11 -5.10
N GLN A 95 -20.60 7.29 -5.63
CA GLN A 95 -21.78 7.55 -4.80
C GLN A 95 -22.13 6.38 -3.86
N LYS A 96 -22.08 5.14 -4.35
CA LYS A 96 -22.43 3.94 -3.58
C LYS A 96 -21.48 3.70 -2.41
N TYR A 97 -20.18 3.87 -2.63
CA TYR A 97 -19.13 3.55 -1.66
C TYR A 97 -18.59 4.78 -0.91
N GLY A 98 -19.06 5.99 -1.26
CA GLY A 98 -18.56 7.24 -0.69
C GLY A 98 -17.12 7.56 -1.10
N LEU A 99 -16.76 7.23 -2.35
CA LEU A 99 -15.41 7.47 -2.90
C LEU A 99 -15.33 8.87 -3.52
N GLU A 100 -14.13 9.43 -3.49
CA GLU A 100 -13.84 10.65 -4.22
C GLU A 100 -13.62 10.38 -5.72
N ASP A 101 -14.20 11.22 -6.57
CA ASP A 101 -13.94 11.26 -8.01
C ASP A 101 -12.68 12.08 -8.31
N THR A 102 -11.57 11.60 -7.76
CA THR A 102 -10.24 12.17 -7.93
C THR A 102 -9.26 11.17 -8.52
N TRP A 103 -8.19 11.69 -9.10
CA TRP A 103 -7.02 10.95 -9.56
C TRP A 103 -5.75 11.65 -9.07
N VAL A 104 -4.63 10.94 -9.08
CA VAL A 104 -3.31 11.46 -8.71
C VAL A 104 -2.26 11.05 -9.75
N ASN A 105 -1.20 11.84 -9.86
CA ASN A 105 0.01 11.44 -10.61
C ASN A 105 0.77 10.35 -9.82
N LEU A 106 1.62 9.61 -10.52
CA LEU A 106 2.41 8.52 -9.92
C LEU A 106 3.39 9.07 -8.87
N TYR A 107 4.05 10.20 -9.16
CA TYR A 107 5.02 10.84 -8.26
C TYR A 107 4.41 11.99 -7.45
N ASP A 108 3.55 12.80 -8.07
CA ASP A 108 2.82 13.87 -7.39
C ASP A 108 1.43 13.38 -6.94
N ARG A 109 1.34 12.96 -5.69
CA ARG A 109 0.13 12.38 -5.10
C ARG A 109 -0.94 13.43 -4.75
N THR A 110 -0.86 14.64 -5.30
CA THR A 110 -1.88 15.68 -5.12
C THR A 110 -3.17 15.32 -5.87
N PRO A 111 -4.31 15.14 -5.18
CA PRO A 111 -5.57 14.78 -5.82
C PRO A 111 -6.07 15.86 -6.77
N LYS A 112 -6.51 15.44 -7.97
CA LYS A 112 -7.15 16.26 -8.99
C LYS A 112 -8.50 15.66 -9.37
N PRO A 113 -9.51 16.46 -9.73
CA PRO A 113 -10.82 15.94 -10.10
C PRO A 113 -10.78 15.17 -11.43
N LEU A 114 -11.58 14.10 -11.56
CA LEU A 114 -11.68 13.32 -12.81
C LEU A 114 -12.13 14.15 -14.02
N SER A 115 -12.74 15.33 -13.80
CA SER A 115 -13.10 16.27 -14.86
C SER A 115 -11.89 16.79 -15.63
N GLU A 116 -10.72 16.91 -14.99
CA GLU A 116 -9.48 17.40 -15.58
C GLU A 116 -8.77 16.40 -16.50
N LEU A 117 -9.12 15.11 -16.42
CA LEU A 117 -8.57 14.12 -17.34
C LEU A 117 -8.90 14.47 -18.79
N ASN A 118 -7.92 14.32 -19.67
CA ASN A 118 -8.13 14.47 -21.09
C ASN A 118 -9.00 13.32 -21.65
N LYS A 119 -9.43 13.43 -22.91
CA LYS A 119 -10.34 12.44 -23.52
C LYS A 119 -9.73 11.04 -23.54
N GLN A 120 -8.44 10.92 -23.83
CA GLN A 120 -7.76 9.62 -23.94
C GLN A 120 -7.57 8.97 -22.57
N GLU A 121 -7.17 9.74 -21.55
CA GLU A 121 -7.06 9.26 -20.16
C GLU A 121 -8.41 8.77 -19.63
N LYS A 122 -9.50 9.50 -19.91
CA LYS A 122 -10.87 9.07 -19.57
C LYS A 122 -11.21 7.73 -20.23
N CYS A 123 -10.84 7.55 -21.50
CA CYS A 123 -11.02 6.28 -22.20
C CYS A 123 -10.17 5.15 -21.59
N PHE A 124 -8.92 5.40 -21.22
CA PHE A 124 -8.09 4.38 -20.56
C PHE A 124 -8.62 4.01 -19.17
N LEU A 125 -9.08 4.99 -18.39
CA LEU A 125 -9.73 4.77 -17.11
C LEU A 125 -11.00 3.90 -17.26
N ALA A 126 -11.89 4.26 -18.18
CA ALA A 126 -13.12 3.49 -18.44
C ALA A 126 -12.86 2.05 -18.92
N GLN A 127 -11.71 1.80 -19.56
CA GLN A 127 -11.35 0.51 -20.13
C GLN A 127 -10.38 -0.31 -19.27
N SER A 128 -9.98 0.19 -18.09
CA SER A 128 -9.06 -0.50 -17.19
C SER A 128 -9.73 -1.70 -16.54
N ASN A 129 -9.88 -2.80 -17.29
CA ASN A 129 -10.59 -4.00 -16.86
C ASN A 129 -9.65 -5.22 -16.68
N GLU A 130 -8.34 -5.04 -16.80
CA GLU A 130 -7.37 -6.09 -16.48
C GLU A 130 -7.19 -6.16 -14.95
N LEU A 131 -7.88 -7.12 -14.33
CA LEU A 131 -7.98 -7.28 -12.88
C LEU A 131 -6.88 -8.18 -12.31
N TYR A 132 -6.22 -7.68 -11.27
CA TYR A 132 -5.35 -8.41 -10.37
C TYR A 132 -5.88 -8.27 -8.94
N ALA A 133 -6.06 -9.37 -8.21
CA ALA A 133 -6.55 -9.34 -6.83
C ALA A 133 -5.56 -10.00 -5.86
N TYR A 134 -5.18 -9.27 -4.83
CA TYR A 134 -4.26 -9.72 -3.78
C TYR A 134 -5.05 -10.25 -2.58
N SER A 135 -4.49 -11.26 -1.93
CA SER A 135 -4.97 -11.86 -0.69
C SER A 135 -3.86 -11.80 0.35
N ASP A 136 -4.15 -11.27 1.54
CA ASP A 136 -3.22 -11.33 2.68
C ASP A 136 -2.92 -12.78 3.12
N GLU A 137 -3.70 -13.76 2.64
CA GLU A 137 -3.58 -15.18 2.99
C GLU A 137 -2.81 -16.02 1.96
N PHE A 138 -2.09 -15.40 1.01
CA PHE A 138 -1.19 -16.14 0.14
C PHE A 138 -0.06 -16.81 0.97
N TYR A 139 -0.26 -18.09 1.29
CA TYR A 139 0.84 -19.03 1.52
C TYR A 139 1.24 -19.61 0.16
N ASP A 140 2.53 -19.56 -0.13
CA ASP A 140 3.23 -19.72 -1.42
C ASP A 140 3.10 -21.09 -2.14
N GLU A 141 1.98 -21.82 -2.03
CA GLU A 141 1.90 -23.21 -2.52
C GLU A 141 0.54 -23.61 -3.14
N SER A 142 0.00 -22.84 -4.10
CA SER A 142 -1.06 -23.35 -4.97
C SER A 142 -0.76 -23.10 -6.45
N SER A 143 -1.05 -24.10 -7.30
CA SER A 143 -0.84 -24.02 -8.75
C SER A 143 -1.82 -23.09 -9.48
N GLU A 144 -2.81 -22.55 -8.75
CA GLU A 144 -3.79 -21.57 -9.27
C GLU A 144 -3.29 -20.12 -9.07
N SER A 145 -2.41 -19.90 -8.09
CA SER A 145 -1.59 -18.69 -7.98
C SER A 145 -0.33 -18.88 -8.81
N LEU A 146 -0.12 -18.05 -9.82
CA LEU A 146 1.07 -18.10 -10.67
C LEU A 146 2.33 -17.67 -9.89
N ASN A 147 2.86 -18.44 -8.94
CA ASN A 147 4.06 -18.08 -8.15
C ASN A 147 4.11 -16.64 -7.60
N GLU A 148 2.97 -15.95 -7.53
CA GLU A 148 2.89 -14.52 -7.30
C GLU A 148 1.65 -14.23 -6.45
N THR A 149 1.81 -13.21 -5.62
CA THR A 149 0.90 -12.69 -4.60
C THR A 149 -0.46 -12.21 -5.11
N TRP A 150 -0.89 -12.58 -6.32
CA TRP A 150 -2.10 -12.06 -6.97
C TRP A 150 -2.85 -13.12 -7.79
N TYR A 151 -4.19 -13.11 -7.70
CA TYR A 151 -5.09 -13.73 -8.66
C TYR A 151 -5.24 -12.84 -9.89
N LYS A 152 -5.11 -13.38 -11.10
CA LYS A 152 -5.33 -12.64 -12.35
C LYS A 152 -6.68 -13.00 -12.98
N GLY A 153 -7.53 -12.01 -13.21
CA GLY A 153 -8.82 -12.17 -13.89
C GLY A 153 -9.86 -12.89 -13.03
N ASN A 154 -10.01 -14.20 -13.20
CA ASN A 154 -11.04 -14.99 -12.52
C ASN A 154 -10.63 -15.27 -11.07
N ILE A 155 -11.28 -14.57 -10.14
CA ILE A 155 -11.05 -14.70 -8.70
C ILE A 155 -11.91 -15.84 -8.15
N PRO A 156 -11.33 -16.82 -7.42
CA PRO A 156 -12.10 -17.87 -6.75
C PRO A 156 -13.15 -17.29 -5.80
N SER A 157 -14.34 -17.90 -5.74
CA SER A 157 -15.45 -17.39 -4.92
C SER A 157 -15.19 -17.41 -3.42
N ASN A 158 -14.25 -18.25 -2.97
CA ASN A 158 -13.78 -18.36 -1.59
C ASN A 158 -12.49 -17.57 -1.31
N ALA A 159 -11.96 -16.83 -2.29
CA ALA A 159 -10.74 -16.05 -2.12
C ALA A 159 -10.95 -14.91 -1.13
N LYS A 160 -9.99 -14.74 -0.21
CA LYS A 160 -9.97 -13.64 0.76
C LYS A 160 -9.26 -12.43 0.15
N VAL A 161 -9.95 -11.71 -0.73
CA VAL A 161 -9.36 -10.57 -1.46
C VAL A 161 -9.25 -9.35 -0.57
N ALA A 162 -8.04 -8.86 -0.33
CA ALA A 162 -7.76 -7.66 0.47
C ALA A 162 -7.54 -6.41 -0.41
N THR A 163 -7.01 -6.59 -1.62
CA THR A 163 -6.75 -5.50 -2.57
C THR A 163 -7.12 -5.93 -3.98
N MET A 164 -7.69 -5.03 -4.76
CA MET A 164 -7.94 -5.22 -6.19
C MET A 164 -7.26 -4.11 -6.98
N ARG A 165 -6.52 -4.49 -8.01
CA ARG A 165 -5.85 -3.59 -8.94
C ARG A 165 -6.42 -3.79 -10.33
N TYR A 166 -6.90 -2.71 -10.92
CA TYR A 166 -7.32 -2.68 -12.31
C TYR A 166 -6.30 -1.90 -13.13
N LEU A 167 -5.90 -2.50 -14.25
CA LEU A 167 -4.93 -1.93 -15.18
C LEU A 167 -5.57 -1.69 -16.53
N THR A 168 -5.07 -0.68 -17.24
CA THR A 168 -5.32 -0.56 -18.67
C THR A 168 -4.81 -1.82 -19.40
N PRO A 169 -5.66 -2.51 -20.18
CA PRO A 169 -5.27 -3.74 -20.86
C PRO A 169 -4.11 -3.54 -21.83
N VAL A 170 -3.17 -4.49 -21.84
CA VAL A 170 -2.04 -4.50 -22.81
C VAL A 170 -2.52 -4.44 -24.26
N ALA A 171 -3.68 -5.04 -24.55
CA ALA A 171 -4.28 -5.03 -25.88
C ALA A 171 -4.62 -3.62 -26.40
N LEU A 172 -4.75 -2.62 -25.52
CA LEU A 172 -4.99 -1.22 -25.90
C LEU A 172 -3.70 -0.45 -26.16
N ILE A 173 -2.54 -1.00 -25.77
CA ILE A 173 -1.22 -0.37 -25.86
C ILE A 173 -0.17 -1.33 -26.46
N PRO A 174 -0.48 -2.06 -27.56
CA PRO A 174 0.30 -3.22 -27.99
C PRO A 174 1.72 -2.88 -28.49
N LYS A 175 1.99 -1.61 -28.83
CA LYS A 175 3.30 -1.14 -29.32
C LYS A 175 4.12 -0.43 -28.25
N CYS A 176 3.55 -0.26 -27.05
CA CYS A 176 4.16 0.52 -25.99
C CYS A 176 5.21 -0.30 -25.24
N ASN A 177 6.28 0.35 -24.80
CA ASN A 177 7.27 -0.30 -23.94
C ASN A 177 6.60 -0.68 -22.61
N PRO A 178 6.50 -1.98 -22.25
CA PRO A 178 5.86 -2.40 -21.01
C PRO A 178 6.59 -1.88 -19.76
N ASP A 179 7.89 -1.55 -19.87
CA ASP A 179 8.70 -1.02 -18.75
C ASP A 179 8.32 0.40 -18.36
N LEU A 180 7.70 1.16 -19.28
CA LEU A 180 7.15 2.51 -18.99
C LEU A 180 5.79 2.43 -18.26
N GLY A 181 5.34 1.23 -17.91
CA GLY A 181 4.15 1.00 -17.11
C GLY A 181 2.83 1.01 -17.90
N ARG A 182 1.73 1.20 -17.17
CA ARG A 182 0.38 1.34 -17.73
C ARG A 182 -0.07 2.80 -17.59
N PRO A 183 -0.87 3.35 -18.52
CA PRO A 183 -1.31 4.73 -18.46
C PRO A 183 -2.22 5.01 -17.26
N VAL A 184 -3.07 4.04 -16.90
CA VAL A 184 -3.96 4.11 -15.74
C VAL A 184 -3.83 2.86 -14.89
N ILE A 185 -3.72 3.07 -13.58
CA ILE A 185 -3.71 2.04 -12.53
C ILE A 185 -4.77 2.43 -11.50
N ILE A 186 -5.61 1.49 -11.09
CA ILE A 186 -6.70 1.76 -10.15
C ILE A 186 -6.64 0.73 -9.03
N ASP A 187 -6.38 1.19 -7.82
CA ASP A 187 -6.30 0.34 -6.64
C ASP A 187 -7.55 0.52 -5.79
N TYR A 188 -8.17 -0.59 -5.43
CA TYR A 188 -9.25 -0.67 -4.45
C TYR A 188 -8.76 -1.46 -3.24
N GLU A 189 -8.98 -0.88 -2.06
CA GLU A 189 -8.59 -1.46 -0.77
C GLU A 189 -9.73 -1.31 0.23
N LYS A 190 -9.61 -2.00 1.37
CA LYS A 190 -10.45 -1.79 2.54
C LYS A 190 -9.67 -1.03 3.60
N ASP A 191 -10.22 0.08 4.10
CA ASP A 191 -9.63 0.80 5.24
C ASP A 191 -9.75 0.00 6.55
N GLU A 192 -9.21 0.54 7.64
CA GLU A 192 -9.24 -0.07 8.96
C GLU A 192 -10.67 -0.22 9.54
N GLN A 193 -11.67 0.38 8.90
CA GLN A 193 -13.08 0.29 9.24
C GLN A 193 -13.85 -0.63 8.26
N GLY A 194 -13.18 -1.21 7.27
CA GLY A 194 -13.78 -2.08 6.25
C GLY A 194 -14.55 -1.33 5.16
N LYS A 195 -14.36 -0.01 5.04
CA LYS A 195 -14.89 0.78 3.92
C LYS A 195 -14.01 0.64 2.70
N VAL A 196 -14.62 0.70 1.53
CA VAL A 196 -13.89 0.67 0.26
C VAL A 196 -13.18 2.01 0.09
N VAL A 197 -11.90 1.96 -0.26
CA VAL A 197 -11.10 3.11 -0.69
C VAL A 197 -10.64 2.84 -2.11
N ARG A 198 -10.52 3.91 -2.91
CA ARG A 198 -10.07 3.85 -4.30
C ARG A 198 -8.98 4.88 -4.52
N THR A 199 -7.90 4.45 -5.19
CA THR A 199 -6.85 5.34 -5.71
C THR A 199 -6.79 5.17 -7.22
N ILE A 200 -7.00 6.25 -7.98
CA ILE A 200 -6.80 6.29 -9.43
C ILE A 200 -5.46 6.97 -9.70
N LEU A 201 -4.54 6.25 -10.32
CA LEU A 201 -3.21 6.70 -10.68
C LEU A 201 -3.14 6.90 -12.19
N VAL A 202 -2.76 8.10 -12.61
CA VAL A 202 -2.35 8.40 -13.98
C VAL A 202 -0.83 8.37 -14.01
N ASN A 203 -0.26 7.63 -14.95
CA ASN A 203 1.18 7.50 -15.11
C ASN A 203 1.70 8.58 -16.08
N GLU A 204 2.33 9.61 -15.53
CA GLU A 204 2.93 10.69 -16.32
C GLU A 204 4.10 10.26 -17.22
N ASP A 205 4.74 9.11 -16.93
CA ASP A 205 5.84 8.58 -17.74
C ASP A 205 5.36 7.73 -18.93
N PHE A 206 4.06 7.48 -19.04
CA PHE A 206 3.51 6.70 -20.14
C PHE A 206 3.69 7.45 -21.46
N ASP A 207 4.39 6.83 -22.41
CA ASP A 207 4.62 7.40 -23.73
C ASP A 207 3.34 7.35 -24.59
N PHE A 208 2.52 8.40 -24.55
CA PHE A 208 1.30 8.45 -25.36
C PHE A 208 1.54 8.37 -26.89
N SER A 209 2.78 8.56 -27.37
CA SER A 209 3.09 8.45 -28.80
C SER A 209 3.04 7.01 -29.31
N CYS A 210 3.20 6.00 -28.45
CA CYS A 210 3.15 4.58 -28.87
C CYS A 210 1.71 4.06 -29.12
N VAL A 211 0.69 4.84 -28.77
CA VAL A 211 -0.72 4.46 -28.94
C VAL A 211 -1.23 4.76 -30.35
N ASN A 212 -0.64 5.74 -31.04
CA ASN A 212 -1.07 6.24 -32.35
C ASN A 212 -0.11 5.85 -33.47
#